data_AF-A0A961FC63-F1
#
_entry.id   AF-A0A961FC63-F1
#
_cell.length_a   1.000
_cell.length_b   1.000
_cell.length_c   1.000
_cell.angle_alpha   90.00
_cell.angle_beta   90.00
_cell.angle_gamma   90.00
#
_symmetry.space_group_name_H-M   'P 1'
#
loop_
_entity.id
_entity.type
_entity.pdbx_description
1 polymer ?
#
loop_
_entity_poly.entity_id
_entity_poly.type
_entity_poly.pdbx_seq_one_letter_code
_entity_poly.pdbx_strand_id
1 'polypeptide(L)'
;MQATTIKVEGVLLKNLKKIIPSRQSISSFVRDILTKEVERHQLIKGAEAYADFLKKHPEEEAWLEDWEKADLLSAPKPKKRRLKKRKN
;
A
#
# COMPACT_ATOMS: atom_id res chain seq x y z
N MET A 1 -26.90 -6.42 2.20
CA MET A 1 -25.91 -7.16 1.39
C MET A 1 -26.65 -8.20 0.58
N GLN A 2 -26.31 -8.38 -0.71
CA GLN A 2 -26.86 -9.47 -1.52
C GLN A 2 -26.03 -10.74 -1.27
N ALA A 3 -26.69 -11.87 -1.01
CA ALA A 3 -26.02 -13.15 -0.87
C ALA A 3 -25.88 -13.80 -2.25
N THR A 4 -24.67 -14.23 -2.57
CA THR A 4 -24.35 -14.93 -3.83
C THR A 4 -23.73 -16.27 -3.49
N THR A 5 -24.14 -17.32 -4.21
CA THR A 5 -23.61 -18.67 -4.03
C THR A 5 -22.49 -18.94 -5.03
N ILE A 6 -21.33 -19.34 -4.52
CA ILE A 6 -20.17 -19.74 -5.35
C ILE A 6 -19.96 -21.24 -5.15
N LYS A 7 -19.86 -21.99 -6.25
CA LYS A 7 -19.52 -23.41 -6.20
C LYS A 7 -18.01 -23.57 -6.00
N VAL A 8 -17.63 -24.40 -5.04
CA VAL A 8 -16.24 -24.76 -4.76
C VAL A 8 -16.13 -26.26 -4.62
N GLU A 9 -14.96 -26.81 -4.88
CA GLU A 9 -14.71 -28.24 -4.68
C GLU A 9 -14.91 -28.65 -3.22
N GLY A 10 -15.46 -29.84 -3.00
CA GLY A 10 -15.73 -30.34 -1.65
C GLY A 10 -14.46 -30.49 -0.81
N VAL A 11 -13.33 -30.81 -1.43
CA VAL A 11 -12.01 -30.88 -0.78
C VAL A 11 -11.57 -29.50 -0.31
N LEU A 12 -11.73 -28.47 -1.15
CA LEU A 12 -11.42 -27.09 -0.80
C LEU A 12 -12.26 -26.61 0.38
N LEU A 13 -13.57 -26.88 0.38
CA LEU A 13 -14.45 -26.52 1.51
C LEU A 13 -14.01 -27.19 2.82
N LYS A 14 -13.61 -28.47 2.78
CA LYS A 14 -13.10 -29.18 3.97
C LYS A 14 -11.82 -28.54 4.49
N ASN A 15 -10.91 -28.15 3.60
CA ASN A 15 -9.65 -27.51 3.98
C ASN A 15 -9.90 -26.10 4.56
N LEU A 16 -10.79 -25.32 3.94
CA LEU A 16 -11.20 -24.01 4.44
C LEU A 16 -11.73 -24.10 5.88
N LYS A 17 -12.60 -25.06 6.17
CA LYS A 17 -13.14 -25.26 7.52
C LYS A 17 -12.08 -25.60 8.59
N LYS A 18 -10.91 -26.12 8.20
CA LYS A 18 -9.81 -26.43 9.13
C LYS A 18 -8.94 -25.20 9.44
N ILE A 19 -8.82 -24.27 8.50
CA ILE A 19 -7.93 -23.09 8.62
C ILE A 19 -8.65 -21.85 9.14
N ILE A 20 -9.98 -21.78 8.96
CA ILE A 20 -10.75 -20.61 9.38
C ILE A 20 -10.73 -20.52 10.92
N PRO A 21 -10.35 -19.36 11.49
CA PRO A 21 -10.43 -19.14 12.93
C PRO A 21 -11.84 -19.41 13.44
N SER A 22 -11.98 -20.03 14.62
CA SER A 22 -13.28 -20.45 15.18
C SER A 22 -14.30 -19.33 15.35
N ARG A 23 -13.86 -18.06 15.35
CA ARG A 23 -14.71 -16.87 15.46
C ARG A 23 -15.16 -16.29 14.12
N GLN A 24 -14.73 -16.85 12.99
CA GLN A 24 -15.00 -16.30 11.66
C GLN A 24 -15.87 -17.25 10.84
N SER A 25 -16.85 -16.69 10.12
CA SER A 25 -17.66 -17.46 9.16
C SER A 25 -16.90 -17.65 7.84
N ILE A 26 -17.25 -18.71 7.10
CA ILE A 26 -16.69 -18.94 5.75
C ILE A 26 -16.88 -17.72 4.85
N SER A 27 -18.07 -17.10 4.89
CA SER A 27 -18.36 -15.92 4.08
C SER A 27 -17.52 -14.70 4.47
N SER A 28 -17.22 -14.51 5.76
CA SER A 28 -16.33 -13.43 6.20
C SER A 28 -14.88 -13.71 5.79
N PHE A 29 -14.41 -14.95 5.94
CA PHE A 29 -13.06 -15.33 5.55
C PHE A 29 -12.84 -15.18 4.04
N VAL A 30 -13.78 -15.65 3.22
CA VAL A 30 -13.72 -15.51 1.75
C VAL A 30 -13.77 -14.03 1.36
N ARG A 31 -14.60 -13.22 2.01
CA ARG A 31 -14.65 -11.77 1.76
C ARG A 31 -13.29 -11.13 2.00
N ASP A 32 -12.64 -11.41 3.13
CA ASP A 32 -11.35 -10.81 3.47
C ASP A 32 -10.28 -11.19 2.45
N ILE A 33 -10.26 -12.44 1.97
CA ILE A 33 -9.34 -12.88 0.92
C ILE A 33 -9.60 -12.14 -0.39
N LEU A 34 -10.88 -12.07 -0.82
CA LEU A 34 -11.23 -11.40 -2.07
C LEU A 34 -10.91 -9.90 -2.02
N THR A 35 -11.16 -9.24 -0.88
CA THR A 35 -10.80 -7.83 -0.68
C THR A 35 -9.29 -7.63 -0.79
N LYS A 36 -8.49 -8.44 -0.09
CA LYS A 36 -7.03 -8.39 -0.18
C LYS A 36 -6.52 -8.59 -1.59
N GLU A 37 -7.12 -9.52 -2.33
CA GLU A 37 -6.69 -9.81 -3.70
C GLU A 37 -7.05 -8.68 -4.66
N VAL A 38 -8.22 -8.06 -4.50
CA VAL A 38 -8.61 -6.85 -5.27
C VAL A 38 -7.64 -5.70 -4.98
N GLU A 39 -7.35 -5.43 -3.71
CA GLU A 39 -6.41 -4.38 -3.31
C GLU A 39 -5.01 -4.66 -3.86
N ARG A 40 -4.53 -5.91 -3.78
CA ARG A 40 -3.24 -6.33 -4.36
C ARG A 40 -3.18 -6.06 -5.86
N HIS A 41 -4.23 -6.40 -6.60
CA HIS A 41 -4.29 -6.12 -8.03
C HIS A 41 -4.29 -4.62 -8.35
N GLN A 42 -4.98 -3.81 -7.55
CA GLN A 42 -4.97 -2.36 -7.71
C GLN A 42 -3.58 -1.77 -7.45
N LEU A 43 -2.89 -2.23 -6.40
CA LEU A 43 -1.53 -1.81 -6.08
C LEU A 43 -0.54 -2.16 -7.20
N ILE A 44 -0.61 -3.38 -7.73
CA ILE A 44 0.25 -3.81 -8.85
C ILE A 44 0.03 -2.91 -10.07
N LYS A 45 -1.23 -2.69 -10.45
CA LYS A 45 -1.57 -1.81 -11.58
C LYS A 45 -1.11 -0.37 -11.35
N GLY A 46 -1.23 0.13 -10.12
CA GLY A 46 -0.75 1.45 -9.75
C GLY A 46 0.77 1.56 -9.86
N ALA A 47 1.51 0.55 -9.39
CA ALA A 47 2.95 0.50 -9.50
C ALA A 47 3.42 0.42 -10.96
N GLU A 48 2.78 -0.41 -11.79
CA GLU A 48 3.05 -0.51 -13.22
C GLU A 48 2.80 0.84 -13.94
N ALA A 49 1.65 1.46 -13.68
CA ALA A 49 1.31 2.75 -14.26
C ALA A 49 2.29 3.85 -13.83
N TYR A 50 2.74 3.83 -12.58
CA TYR A 50 3.72 4.78 -12.08
C TYR A 50 5.11 4.56 -12.68
N ALA A 51 5.56 3.31 -12.81
CA ALA A 51 6.82 3.00 -13.49
C ALA A 51 6.81 3.48 -14.96
N ASP A 52 5.68 3.31 -15.66
CA ASP A 52 5.53 3.81 -17.03
C ASP A 52 5.40 5.34 -17.10
N PHE A 53 4.91 5.99 -16.06
CA PHE A 53 4.93 7.45 -15.92
C PHE A 53 6.37 7.96 -15.80
N LEU A 54 7.20 7.38 -14.92
CA LEU A 54 8.58 7.81 -14.73
C LEU A 54 9.42 7.71 -16.01
N LYS A 55 9.26 6.64 -16.79
CA LYS A 55 9.92 6.51 -18.10
C LYS A 55 9.61 7.64 -19.08
N LYS A 56 8.44 8.29 -18.93
CA LYS A 56 8.00 9.41 -19.77
C LYS A 56 8.34 10.78 -19.17
N HIS A 57 8.72 10.82 -17.90
CA HIS A 57 8.96 12.02 -17.12
C HIS A 57 10.31 11.94 -16.37
N PRO A 58 11.44 12.11 -17.07
CA PRO A 58 12.78 11.99 -16.47
C PRO A 58 13.02 12.99 -15.32
N GLU A 59 12.34 14.13 -15.32
CA GLU A 59 12.38 15.12 -14.24
C GLU A 59 11.82 14.58 -12.92
N GLU A 60 10.75 13.79 -13.00
CA GLU A 60 10.12 13.16 -11.83
C GLU A 60 10.99 12.00 -11.32
N GLU A 61 11.61 11.24 -12.23
CA GLU A 61 12.59 10.19 -11.89
C GLU A 61 13.81 10.78 -11.18
N ALA A 62 14.39 11.85 -11.71
CA ALA A 62 15.52 12.54 -11.08
C ALA A 62 15.15 13.10 -9.69
N TRP A 63 13.94 13.65 -9.56
CA TRP A 63 13.44 14.12 -8.27
C TRP A 63 13.32 12.98 -7.26
N LEU A 64 12.78 11.81 -7.65
CA LEU A 64 12.71 10.63 -6.79
C LEU A 64 14.08 10.12 -6.34
N GLU A 65 15.07 10.10 -7.22
CA GLU A 65 16.43 9.71 -6.85
C GLU A 65 17.01 10.62 -5.76
N ASP A 66 16.73 11.92 -5.83
CA ASP A 66 17.15 12.86 -4.79
C ASP A 66 16.50 12.56 -3.43
N TRP A 67 15.23 12.13 -3.44
CA TRP A 67 14.54 11.68 -2.22
C TRP A 67 15.07 10.36 -1.69
N GLU A 68 15.45 9.41 -2.55
CA GLU A 68 16.03 8.13 -2.14
C GLU A 68 17.40 8.33 -1.45
N LYS A 69 18.16 9.32 -1.91
CA LYS A 69 19.46 9.71 -1.33
C LYS A 69 19.34 10.60 -0.08
N ALA A 70 18.12 11.00 0.30
CA ALA A 70 17.92 11.89 1.43
C ALA A 70 18.31 11.22 2.76
N ASP A 71 19.10 11.92 3.58
CA ASP A 71 19.46 11.46 4.92
C ASP A 71 18.25 11.56 5.87
N LEU A 72 17.61 10.42 6.12
CA LEU A 72 16.48 10.30 7.04
C LEU A 72 16.88 10.03 8.49
N LEU A 73 18.17 9.74 8.75
CA LEU A 73 18.66 9.33 10.07
C LEU A 73 19.18 10.52 10.88
N SER A 74 19.80 11.50 10.20
CA SER A 74 20.28 12.70 10.87
C SER A 74 19.14 13.63 11.28
N ALA A 75 19.24 14.20 12.48
CA ALA A 75 18.31 15.23 12.92
C ALA A 75 18.36 16.45 11.96
N PRO A 76 17.20 17.03 11.60
CA PRO A 76 17.16 18.15 10.68
C PRO A 76 17.89 19.36 11.26
N LYS A 77 18.77 19.98 10.46
CA LYS A 77 19.55 21.15 10.91
C LYS A 77 18.59 22.28 11.29
N PRO A 78 18.71 22.88 12.50
CA PRO A 78 17.81 23.92 12.93
C PRO A 78 17.92 25.14 12.00
N LYS A 79 16.79 25.54 11.42
CA LYS A 79 16.70 26.70 10.53
C LYS A 79 17.13 27.94 11.31
N LYS A 80 18.28 28.54 10.96
CA LYS A 80 18.81 29.75 11.63
C LYS A 80 17.74 30.85 11.58
N ARG A 81 17.07 31.11 12.72
CA ARG A 81 16.19 32.28 12.86
C ARG A 81 17.07 33.53 12.73
N ARG A 82 16.89 34.31 11.66
CA ARG A 82 17.47 35.66 11.55
C ARG A 82 16.82 36.54 12.62
N LEU A 83 17.42 36.62 13.80
CA LEU A 83 17.08 37.65 14.78
C LEU A 83 17.47 39.01 14.16
N LYS A 84 16.47 39.77 13.69
CA LYS A 84 16.64 41.18 13.35
C LYS A 84 17.07 41.90 14.63
N LYS A 85 18.34 42.30 14.71
CA LYS A 85 18.80 43.24 15.74
C LYS A 85 17.99 44.53 15.59
N ARG A 86 17.09 44.81 16.54
CA ARG A 86 16.52 46.15 16.70
C ARG A 86 17.67 47.06 17.15
N LYS A 87 18.02 48.04 16.32
CA LYS A 87 18.90 49.16 16.69
C LYS A 87 18.12 50.03 17.69
N ASN A 88 18.71 50.27 18.86
CA ASN A 88 18.36 51.38 19.74
C ASN A 88 18.88 52.68 19.14
#